data_AF-A0A973MWP9-F1
#
_entry.id   AF-A0A973MWP9-F1
#
_cell.length_a   1.000
_cell.length_b   1.000
_cell.length_c   1.000
_cell.angle_alpha   90.00
_cell.angle_beta   90.00
_cell.angle_gamma   90.00
#
_symmetry.space_group_name_H-M   'P 1'
#
loop_
_entity.id
_entity.type
_entity.pdbx_description
1 polymer ?
#
loop_
_entity_poly.entity_id
_entity_poly.type
_entity_poly.pdbx_seq_one_letter_code
_entity_poly.pdbx_strand_id
1 'polypeptide(L)'
;MTAITERTALYRLFDANGALLYVGITNDPEVRWKAHSHKKPWWPEVTEKAVMWFVDRTAAATAEARAIRLEAPLWNIAQPDEADPFRGGGGTKTGGRPATGQTPVITVRIPPDLHAELKRIAKEEGRSVSSMLIEAMHDRVTKKQRERKAATPERPAGSEETTG
;
A
#
# COMPACT_ATOMS: atom_id res chain seq x y z
N MET A 1 15.57 33.48 -8.85
CA MET A 1 14.12 33.28 -8.65
C MET A 1 13.95 32.09 -7.74
N THR A 2 13.59 32.33 -6.48
CA THR A 2 13.38 31.29 -5.46
C THR A 2 12.15 30.48 -5.86
N ALA A 3 12.31 29.18 -6.09
CA ALA A 3 11.15 28.31 -6.33
C ALA A 3 10.24 28.38 -5.11
N ILE A 4 9.00 28.86 -5.28
CA ILE A 4 8.00 28.83 -4.23
C ILE A 4 7.62 27.36 -4.06
N THR A 5 8.21 26.69 -3.07
CA THR A 5 7.81 25.35 -2.67
C THR A 5 6.42 25.45 -2.05
N GLU A 6 5.40 25.02 -2.80
CA GLU A 6 4.03 25.00 -2.28
C GLU A 6 3.93 24.03 -1.09
N ARG A 7 3.28 24.49 -0.02
CA ARG A 7 2.99 23.67 1.16
C ARG A 7 2.23 22.42 0.74
N THR A 8 2.61 21.28 1.27
CA THR A 8 2.04 19.99 0.89
C THR A 8 1.53 19.28 2.15
N ALA A 9 0.27 18.85 2.13
CA ALA A 9 -0.34 18.07 3.19
C ALA A 9 -0.04 16.58 3.00
N LEU A 10 0.39 15.92 4.08
CA LEU A 10 0.32 14.48 4.26
C LEU A 10 -1.02 14.15 4.93
N TYR A 11 -1.81 13.28 4.33
CA TYR A 11 -3.06 12.81 4.91
C TYR A 11 -3.06 11.30 5.11
N ARG A 12 -3.69 10.86 6.20
CA ARG A 12 -3.94 9.46 6.56
C ARG A 12 -5.44 9.24 6.63
N LEU A 13 -5.89 8.13 6.07
CA LEU A 13 -7.30 7.70 6.06
C LEU A 13 -7.42 6.42 6.88
N PHE A 14 -8.36 6.38 7.81
CA PHE A 14 -8.56 5.23 8.70
C PHE A 14 -10.00 4.69 8.60
N ASP A 15 -10.16 3.40 8.89
CA ASP A 15 -11.48 2.78 9.06
C ASP A 15 -12.06 3.01 10.46
N ALA A 16 -13.28 2.53 10.70
CA ALA A 16 -13.96 2.64 11.99
C ALA A 16 -13.26 1.89 13.14
N ASN A 17 -12.33 0.97 12.83
CA ASN A 17 -11.55 0.22 13.81
C ASN A 17 -10.17 0.85 14.07
N GLY A 18 -9.89 2.02 13.48
CA GLY A 18 -8.60 2.70 13.57
C GLY A 18 -7.51 2.08 12.68
N ALA A 19 -7.85 1.19 11.75
CA ALA A 19 -6.88 0.63 10.81
C ALA A 19 -6.54 1.64 9.72
N LEU A 20 -5.24 1.80 9.44
CA LEU A 20 -4.77 2.72 8.41
C LEU A 20 -5.08 2.16 7.00
N LEU A 21 -5.98 2.84 6.30
CA LEU A 21 -6.42 2.47 4.96
C LEU A 21 -5.49 3.03 3.90
N TYR A 22 -5.12 4.30 3.99
CA TYR A 22 -4.35 4.97 2.94
C TYR A 22 -3.58 6.18 3.47
N VAL A 23 -2.39 6.42 2.91
CA VAL A 23 -1.55 7.58 3.15
C VAL A 23 -1.23 8.24 1.82
N GLY A 24 -1.42 9.56 1.73
CA GLY A 24 -1.15 10.33 0.53
C GLY A 24 -0.61 11.71 0.82
N ILE A 25 0.04 12.32 -0.16
CA ILE A 25 0.37 13.75 -0.15
C ILE A 25 -0.37 14.55 -1.22
N THR A 26 -0.71 15.80 -0.94
CA THR A 26 -1.35 16.72 -1.89
C THR A 26 -1.24 18.17 -1.41
N ASN A 27 -1.29 19.14 -2.32
CA ASN A 27 -1.44 20.56 -1.96
C ASN A 27 -2.91 20.92 -1.65
N ASP A 28 -3.87 20.12 -2.13
CA ASP A 28 -5.30 20.27 -1.88
C ASP A 28 -5.93 18.92 -1.45
N PRO A 29 -6.14 18.71 -0.14
CA PRO A 29 -6.76 17.49 0.39
C PRO A 29 -8.20 17.28 -0.04
N GLU A 30 -9.02 18.34 -0.10
CA GLU A 30 -10.46 18.22 -0.35
C GLU A 30 -10.73 17.76 -1.78
N VAL A 31 -10.05 18.37 -2.76
CA VAL A 31 -10.13 17.95 -4.17
C VAL A 31 -9.68 16.50 -4.33
N ARG A 32 -8.61 16.12 -3.63
CA ARG A 32 -8.07 14.75 -3.68
C ARG A 32 -9.05 13.73 -3.07
N TRP A 33 -9.69 14.07 -1.97
CA TRP A 33 -10.69 13.24 -1.30
C TRP A 33 -11.94 13.06 -2.14
N LYS A 34 -12.44 14.12 -2.77
CA LYS A 34 -13.55 14.03 -3.74
C LYS A 34 -13.20 13.13 -4.92
N ALA A 35 -11.94 13.15 -5.38
CA ALA A 35 -11.50 12.23 -6.41
C ALA A 35 -11.43 10.78 -5.91
N HIS A 36 -11.03 10.55 -4.66
CA HIS A 36 -11.02 9.20 -4.07
C HIS A 36 -12.44 8.66 -3.84
N SER A 37 -13.37 9.50 -3.39
CA SER A 37 -14.76 9.08 -3.14
C SER A 37 -15.46 8.50 -4.36
N HIS A 38 -15.12 8.99 -5.55
CA HIS A 38 -15.70 8.48 -6.79
C HIS A 38 -14.96 7.28 -7.40
N LYS A 39 -13.66 7.11 -7.07
CA LYS A 39 -12.78 6.17 -7.79
C LYS A 39 -12.34 4.97 -6.97
N LYS A 40 -12.44 5.01 -5.65
CA LYS A 40 -11.86 4.00 -4.77
C LYS A 40 -12.97 3.19 -4.10
N PRO A 41 -13.04 1.86 -4.34
CA PRO A 41 -14.10 1.03 -3.77
C PRO A 41 -14.07 0.96 -2.25
N TRP A 42 -12.91 1.20 -1.64
CA TRP A 42 -12.70 1.25 -0.19
C TRP A 42 -13.02 2.60 0.46
N TRP A 43 -13.35 3.64 -0.32
CA TRP A 43 -13.65 4.95 0.25
C TRP A 43 -14.79 4.95 1.28
N PRO A 44 -15.89 4.18 1.10
CA PRO A 44 -16.95 4.11 2.10
C PRO A 44 -16.50 3.61 3.48
N GLU A 45 -15.35 2.93 3.58
CA GLU A 45 -14.80 2.46 4.84
C GLU A 45 -14.10 3.58 5.65
N VAL A 46 -13.76 4.70 5.00
CA VAL A 46 -13.02 5.80 5.64
C VAL A 46 -13.90 6.53 6.65
N THR A 47 -13.56 6.37 7.93
CA THR A 47 -14.28 6.98 9.06
C THR A 47 -13.51 8.16 9.66
N GLU A 48 -12.18 8.11 9.65
CA GLU A 48 -11.33 9.17 10.18
C GLU A 48 -10.28 9.63 9.16
N LYS A 49 -9.94 10.93 9.20
CA LYS A 49 -8.92 11.56 8.35
C LYS A 49 -7.98 12.39 9.21
N ALA A 50 -6.69 12.08 9.21
CA ALA A 50 -5.67 12.90 9.86
C ALA A 50 -4.84 13.64 8.81
N VAL A 51 -4.58 14.93 9.01
CA VAL A 51 -3.85 15.78 8.05
C VAL A 51 -2.72 16.52 8.75
N MET A 52 -1.53 16.49 8.15
CA MET A 52 -0.35 17.21 8.62
C MET A 52 0.28 17.98 7.46
N TRP A 53 0.50 19.28 7.63
CA TRP A 53 1.08 20.14 6.59
C TRP A 53 2.60 20.22 6.70
N PHE A 54 3.28 20.14 5.56
CA PHE A 54 4.70 20.37 5.41
C PHE A 54 4.97 21.64 4.60
N VAL A 55 6.10 22.27 4.88
CA VAL A 55 6.56 23.50 4.22
C VAL A 55 6.79 23.26 2.73
N ASP A 56 7.24 22.06 2.36
CA ASP A 56 7.50 21.68 0.99
C ASP A 56 7.07 20.23 0.70
N ARG A 57 6.99 19.92 -0.60
CA ARG A 57 6.60 18.61 -1.11
C ARG A 57 7.63 17.51 -0.79
N THR A 58 8.92 17.85 -0.72
CA THR A 58 10.01 16.88 -0.47
C THR A 58 9.92 16.31 0.94
N ALA A 59 9.66 17.19 1.92
CA ALA A 59 9.43 16.83 3.31
C ALA A 59 8.15 15.98 3.46
N ALA A 60 7.07 16.37 2.78
CA ALA A 60 5.83 15.59 2.75
C ALA A 60 6.04 14.19 2.15
N ALA A 61 6.75 14.09 1.02
CA ALA A 61 7.05 12.81 0.35
C ALA A 61 7.94 11.91 1.21
N THR A 62 8.92 12.48 1.91
CA THR A 62 9.75 11.71 2.85
C THR A 62 8.91 11.16 4.01
N ALA A 63 7.98 11.97 4.53
CA ALA A 63 7.08 11.55 5.59
C ALA A 63 6.06 10.51 5.11
N GLU A 64 5.55 10.64 3.87
CA GLU A 64 4.69 9.66 3.21
C GLU A 64 5.38 8.30 3.06
N ALA A 65 6.60 8.30 2.51
CA ALA A 65 7.39 7.07 2.36
C ALA A 65 7.65 6.39 3.71
N ARG A 66 7.98 7.16 4.76
CA ARG A 66 8.12 6.62 6.12
C ARG A 66 6.82 6.04 6.66
N ALA A 67 5.70 6.73 6.50
CA ALA A 67 4.40 6.26 6.95
C ALA A 67 3.99 4.98 6.22
N ILE A 68 4.16 4.91 4.89
CA ILE A 68 3.89 3.69 4.12
C ILE A 68 4.75 2.52 4.61
N ARG A 69 6.04 2.77 4.88
CA ARG A 69 6.98 1.74 5.31
C ARG A 69 6.72 1.24 6.74
N LEU A 70 6.38 2.14 7.66
CA LEU A 70 6.23 1.82 9.08
C LEU A 70 4.82 1.38 9.45
N GLU A 71 3.82 1.97 8.82
CA GLU A 71 2.41 1.81 9.20
C GLU A 71 1.66 0.85 8.25
N ALA A 72 2.28 0.47 7.12
CA ALA A 72 1.78 -0.48 6.11
C ALA A 72 0.27 -0.29 5.79
N PRO A 73 -0.12 0.86 5.21
CA PRO A 73 -1.51 1.18 4.91
C PRO A 73 -2.14 0.14 3.98
N LEU A 74 -3.39 -0.24 4.24
CA LEU A 74 -4.07 -1.34 3.53
C LEU A 74 -4.11 -1.16 2.00
N TRP A 75 -4.36 0.06 1.53
CA TRP A 75 -4.62 0.37 0.13
C TRP A 75 -3.52 1.21 -0.52
N ASN A 76 -2.46 1.53 0.22
CA ASN A 76 -1.25 1.99 -0.45
C ASN A 76 -0.62 0.78 -1.12
N ILE A 77 -0.68 0.76 -2.45
CA ILE A 77 0.38 0.10 -3.21
C ILE A 77 1.64 0.77 -2.70
N ALA A 78 2.48 0.04 -1.96
CA ALA A 78 3.77 0.55 -1.51
C ALA A 78 4.37 1.24 -2.72
N GLN A 79 4.65 2.56 -2.62
CA GLN A 79 5.36 3.21 -3.71
C GLN A 79 6.59 2.32 -3.90
N PRO A 80 6.74 1.71 -5.09
CA PRO A 80 7.94 0.96 -5.34
C PRO A 80 9.07 1.92 -4.98
N ASP A 81 10.01 1.43 -4.18
CA ASP A 81 11.20 2.16 -3.82
C ASP A 81 11.66 2.95 -5.06
N GLU A 82 12.15 4.19 -4.94
CA GLU A 82 12.77 4.81 -6.13
C GLU A 82 13.95 3.95 -6.64
N ALA A 83 14.42 3.01 -5.81
CA ALA A 83 15.34 1.95 -6.19
C ALA A 83 14.69 0.65 -6.72
N ASP A 84 13.37 0.56 -6.89
CA ASP A 84 12.70 -0.61 -7.47
C ASP A 84 13.07 -0.70 -8.97
N PRO A 85 13.92 -1.67 -9.36
CA PRO A 85 14.40 -1.77 -10.73
C PRO A 85 13.32 -2.23 -11.72
N PHE A 86 12.11 -2.59 -11.26
CA PHE A 86 11.11 -3.29 -12.06
C PHE A 86 9.97 -2.42 -12.59
N ARG A 87 9.94 -1.13 -12.25
CA ARG A 87 8.84 -0.24 -12.66
C ARG A 87 9.04 0.32 -14.07
N GLY A 88 8.58 -0.40 -15.09
CA GLY A 88 8.61 0.09 -16.47
C GLY A 88 8.24 -0.95 -17.52
N GLY A 89 6.95 -1.27 -17.62
CA GLY A 89 6.41 -2.01 -18.76
C GLY A 89 6.46 -1.15 -20.02
N GLY A 90 7.60 -1.14 -20.70
CA GLY A 90 7.84 -0.41 -21.93
C GLY A 90 9.33 -0.40 -22.19
N GLY A 91 9.83 -1.30 -23.03
CA GLY A 91 11.24 -1.54 -23.20
C GLY A 91 12.04 -0.27 -23.50
N THR A 92 12.80 0.20 -22.52
CA THR A 92 14.09 0.90 -22.68
C THR A 92 14.85 0.83 -21.36
N LYS A 93 16.18 0.79 -21.47
CA LYS A 93 17.14 0.33 -20.47
C LYS A 93 17.38 1.36 -19.35
N THR A 94 16.70 1.28 -18.22
CA THR A 94 17.21 1.78 -16.92
C THR A 94 16.41 1.19 -15.77
N GLY A 95 17.03 0.37 -14.92
CA GLY A 95 16.37 -0.54 -13.97
C GLY A 95 16.56 -1.99 -14.40
N GLY A 96 17.78 -2.50 -14.22
CA GLY A 96 18.12 -3.85 -14.66
C GLY A 96 17.36 -4.91 -13.87
N ARG A 97 16.93 -5.98 -14.57
CA ARG A 97 16.62 -7.30 -14.01
C ARG A 97 17.57 -7.59 -12.83
N PRO A 98 17.12 -8.13 -11.66
CA PRO A 98 18.11 -8.45 -10.63
C PRO A 98 19.09 -9.43 -11.27
N ALA A 99 20.38 -9.30 -10.99
CA ALA A 99 21.39 -10.15 -11.62
C ALA A 99 20.90 -11.61 -11.57
N THR A 100 20.78 -12.23 -12.75
CA THR A 100 20.22 -13.57 -12.91
C THR A 100 20.82 -14.50 -11.85
N GLY A 101 20.02 -14.94 -10.88
CA GLY A 101 20.48 -15.79 -9.77
C GLY A 101 20.34 -15.22 -8.35
N GLN A 102 19.98 -13.94 -8.14
CA GLN A 102 19.80 -13.40 -6.78
C GLN A 102 18.44 -13.70 -6.14
N THR A 103 17.39 -13.86 -6.94
CA THR A 103 16.08 -14.30 -6.44
C THR A 103 15.94 -15.80 -6.67
N PRO A 104 15.79 -16.62 -5.60
CA PRO A 104 15.50 -18.03 -5.75
C PRO A 104 14.27 -18.22 -6.66
N VAL A 105 14.42 -19.01 -7.72
CA VAL A 105 13.29 -19.31 -8.61
C VAL A 105 12.32 -20.19 -7.85
N ILE A 106 11.13 -19.66 -7.57
CA ILE A 106 10.03 -20.44 -7.02
C ILE A 106 9.20 -20.96 -8.19
N THR A 107 9.23 -22.27 -8.41
CA THR A 107 8.35 -22.91 -9.39
C THR A 107 7.00 -23.19 -8.74
N VAL A 108 5.97 -22.47 -9.17
CA VAL A 108 4.58 -22.70 -8.74
C VAL A 108 3.85 -23.45 -9.85
N ARG A 109 3.19 -24.57 -9.51
CA ARG A 109 2.28 -25.25 -10.43
C ARG A 109 0.88 -24.66 -10.27
N ILE A 110 0.43 -23.97 -11.31
CA ILE A 110 -0.93 -23.41 -11.39
C ILE A 110 -1.76 -24.35 -12.27
N PRO A 111 -2.97 -24.74 -11.85
CA PRO A 111 -3.90 -25.47 -12.71
C PRO A 111 -4.08 -24.77 -14.07
N PRO A 112 -4.10 -25.53 -15.19
CA PRO A 112 -4.05 -24.94 -16.53
C PRO A 112 -5.29 -24.11 -16.87
N ASP A 113 -6.46 -24.52 -16.36
CA ASP A 113 -7.73 -23.82 -16.43
C ASP A 113 -7.67 -22.47 -15.70
N LEU A 114 -7.16 -22.47 -14.46
CA LEU A 114 -7.01 -21.26 -13.67
C LEU A 114 -6.02 -20.27 -14.32
N HIS A 115 -4.92 -20.78 -14.87
CA HIS A 115 -3.94 -19.95 -15.56
C HIS A 115 -4.51 -19.37 -16.87
N ALA A 116 -5.32 -20.14 -17.61
CA ALA A 116 -5.98 -19.65 -18.82
C ALA A 116 -6.97 -18.52 -18.50
N GLU A 117 -7.75 -18.68 -17.43
CA GLU A 117 -8.69 -17.66 -16.98
C GLU A 117 -7.98 -16.39 -16.54
N LEU A 118 -6.92 -16.52 -15.72
CA LEU A 118 -6.14 -15.38 -15.26
C LEU A 118 -5.48 -14.63 -16.44
N LYS A 119 -5.04 -15.36 -17.45
CA LYS A 119 -4.49 -14.77 -18.68
C LYS A 119 -5.55 -14.00 -19.48
N ARG A 120 -6.79 -14.48 -19.51
CA ARG A 120 -7.91 -13.79 -20.15
C ARG A 120 -8.21 -12.48 -19.43
N ILE A 121 -8.37 -12.52 -18.11
CA ILE A 121 -8.62 -11.33 -17.29
C ILE A 121 -7.47 -10.32 -17.42
N ALA A 122 -6.22 -10.79 -17.32
CA ALA A 122 -5.04 -9.92 -17.49
C ALA A 122 -5.05 -9.22 -18.85
N LYS A 123 -5.43 -9.92 -19.92
CA LYS A 123 -5.52 -9.34 -21.26
C LYS A 123 -6.64 -8.29 -21.38
N GLU A 124 -7.80 -8.55 -20.79
CA GLU A 124 -8.94 -7.63 -20.77
C GLU A 124 -8.62 -6.34 -20.00
N GLU A 125 -7.87 -6.47 -18.90
CA GLU A 125 -7.45 -5.33 -18.07
C GLU A 125 -6.16 -4.64 -18.56
N GLY A 126 -5.50 -5.19 -19.59
CA GLY A 126 -4.21 -4.68 -20.06
C GLY A 126 -3.07 -4.84 -19.05
N ARG A 127 -3.15 -5.82 -18.16
CA ARG A 127 -2.19 -6.12 -17.09
C ARG A 127 -1.38 -7.39 -17.38
N SER A 128 -0.34 -7.64 -16.58
CA SER A 128 0.41 -8.90 -16.64
C SER A 128 -0.13 -9.92 -15.63
N VAL A 129 -0.16 -11.19 -16.03
CA VAL A 129 -0.54 -12.33 -15.16
C VAL A 129 0.29 -12.33 -13.87
N SER A 130 1.59 -12.06 -13.97
CA SER A 130 2.49 -12.00 -12.83
C SER A 130 2.11 -10.89 -11.84
N SER A 131 1.73 -9.70 -12.32
CA SER A 131 1.28 -8.61 -11.44
C SER A 131 0.02 -9.00 -10.67
N MET A 132 -0.93 -9.65 -11.33
CA MET A 132 -2.17 -10.09 -10.69
C MET A 132 -1.93 -11.19 -9.64
N LEU A 133 -1.02 -12.13 -9.94
CA LEU A 133 -0.64 -13.17 -8.97
C LEU A 133 0.03 -12.58 -7.73
N ILE A 134 0.97 -11.66 -7.92
CA ILE A 134 1.68 -10.99 -6.82
C ILE A 134 0.68 -10.23 -5.93
N GLU A 135 -0.25 -9.50 -6.54
CA GLU A 135 -1.32 -8.77 -5.84
C GLU A 135 -2.20 -9.72 -5.02
N ALA A 136 -2.71 -10.79 -5.64
CA ALA A 136 -3.54 -11.79 -4.96
C ALA A 136 -2.80 -12.49 -3.80
N MET A 137 -1.50 -12.74 -3.95
CA MET A 137 -0.67 -13.31 -2.89
C MET A 137 -0.52 -12.34 -1.72
N HIS A 138 -0.27 -11.06 -1.97
CA HIS A 138 -0.21 -10.04 -0.91
C HIS A 138 -1.53 -9.91 -0.17
N ASP A 139 -2.66 -9.87 -0.88
CA ASP A 139 -3.99 -9.80 -0.26
C ASP A 139 -4.25 -11.00 0.65
N ARG A 140 -3.89 -12.20 0.17
CA ARG A 140 -4.07 -13.44 0.94
C ARG A 140 -3.20 -13.48 2.19
N VAL A 141 -1.94 -13.09 2.09
CA VAL A 141 -1.00 -13.04 3.23
C VAL A 141 -1.48 -12.01 4.25
N THR A 142 -1.84 -10.81 3.80
CA THR A 142 -2.34 -9.73 4.65
C THR A 142 -3.60 -10.15 5.40
N LYS A 143 -4.57 -10.76 4.70
CA LYS A 143 -5.78 -11.31 5.33
C LYS A 143 -5.46 -12.33 6.42
N LYS A 144 -4.50 -13.24 6.17
CA LYS A 144 -4.11 -14.26 7.15
C LYS A 144 -3.38 -13.67 8.36
N GLN A 145 -2.58 -12.62 8.17
CA GLN A 145 -1.93 -11.90 9.27
C GLN A 145 -2.96 -11.19 10.16
N ARG A 146 -4.01 -10.62 9.56
CA ARG A 146 -5.14 -10.00 10.29
C ARG A 146 -5.91 -11.02 11.13
N GLU A 147 -6.27 -12.15 10.53
CA GLU A 147 -6.93 -13.25 11.24
C GLU A 147 -6.10 -13.72 12.45
N ARG A 148 -4.77 -13.83 12.29
CA ARG A 148 -3.86 -14.22 13.38
C ARG A 148 -3.75 -13.15 14.48
N LYS A 149 -3.66 -11.86 14.10
CA LYS A 149 -3.60 -10.75 15.05
C LYS A 149 -4.91 -10.63 15.84
N ALA A 150 -6.05 -10.79 15.18
CA ALA A 150 -7.37 -10.79 15.84
C ALA A 150 -7.58 -12.02 16.75
N ALA A 151 -7.00 -13.17 16.41
CA ALA A 151 -7.07 -14.38 17.21
C ALA A 151 -6.10 -14.43 18.41
N THR A 152 -5.18 -13.46 18.53
CA THR A 152 -4.29 -13.33 19.69
C THR A 152 -4.73 -12.10 20.50
N PRO A 153 -5.80 -12.19 21.32
CA PRO A 153 -6.10 -11.11 22.25
C PRO A 153 -4.97 -11.04 23.28
N GLU A 154 -4.41 -9.83 23.45
CA GLU A 154 -3.53 -9.54 24.57
C GLU A 154 -4.22 -9.99 25.86
N ARG A 155 -3.61 -10.96 26.54
CA ARG A 155 -4.00 -11.35 27.88
C ARG A 155 -3.78 -10.11 28.77
N PRO A 156 -4.81 -9.52 29.39
CA PRO A 156 -4.61 -8.33 30.19
C PRO A 156 -3.62 -8.66 31.31
N ALA A 157 -2.57 -7.83 31.39
CA ALA A 157 -1.59 -7.89 32.46
C ALA A 157 -2.31 -7.77 33.80
N GLY A 158 -1.90 -8.63 34.75
CA GLY A 158 -2.61 -8.91 35.98
C GLY A 158 -2.91 -7.67 36.82
N SER A 159 -4.11 -7.69 37.38
CA SER A 159 -4.45 -7.05 38.63
C SER A 159 -3.50 -7.53 39.73
N GLU A 160 -2.71 -6.63 40.31
CA GLU A 160 -2.22 -6.79 41.68
C GLU A 160 -2.97 -5.79 42.56
N GLU A 161 -3.96 -6.34 43.26
CA GLU A 161 -4.43 -5.85 44.55
C GLU A 161 -3.23 -5.55 45.47
N THR A 162 -3.20 -4.36 46.05
CA THR A 162 -2.53 -4.15 47.34
C THR A 162 -3.53 -3.48 48.25
N THR A 163 -4.13 -4.32 49.11
CA THR A 163 -4.95 -3.98 50.26
C THR A 163 -4.17 -3.10 51.24
N GLY A 164 -4.80 -2.03 51.71
CA GLY A 164 -4.41 -1.26 52.90
C GLY A 164 -5.55 -1.26 53.92
#